data_AF-T0LB07-F1
#
_entry.id   AF-T0LB07-F1
#
_cell.length_a   1.000
_cell.length_b   1.000
_cell.length_c   1.000
_cell.angle_alpha   90.00
_cell.angle_beta   90.00
_cell.angle_gamma   90.00
#
_symmetry.space_group_name_H-M   'P 1'
#
loop_
_entity.id
_entity.type
_entity.pdbx_description
1 polymer ?
#
loop_
_entity_poly.entity_id
_entity_poly.type
_entity_poly.pdbx_seq_one_letter_code
_entity_poly.pdbx_strand_id
1 'polypeptide(L)'
;MEEDIWYRLNKLLSYPALDSILNVFDPDSYIRLNMVYISPVHLPNFKAFLNRLGLIEIFIHQHGIGYIFRNFRLNFYGTTIVTYKNNGKIWCIEVNFDPTIDENCGIPIMNEIEQFLKGCDTLFFMTYFVDIDKEILHSSLVDSVEFIYKRNKLRNKKM
;
A
#
# COMPACT_ATOMS: atom_id res chain seq x y z
N MET A 1 29.06 1.96 -9.38
CA MET A 1 28.09 0.95 -9.83
C MET A 1 26.90 1.09 -8.93
N GLU A 2 25.89 1.84 -9.37
CA GLU A 2 24.61 1.88 -8.69
C GLU A 2 24.00 0.50 -8.84
N GLU A 3 24.00 -0.27 -7.76
CA GLU A 3 23.11 -1.42 -7.63
C GLU A 3 21.70 -0.87 -7.88
N ASP A 4 20.97 -1.43 -8.85
CA ASP A 4 19.62 -0.99 -9.18
C ASP A 4 18.81 -0.90 -7.88
N ILE A 5 18.33 0.30 -7.53
CA ILE A 5 17.59 0.53 -6.28
C ILE A 5 16.43 -0.47 -6.16
N TRP A 6 15.83 -0.86 -7.28
CA TRP A 6 14.77 -1.85 -7.29
C TRP A 6 15.27 -3.22 -6.84
N TYR A 7 16.45 -3.64 -7.26
CA TYR A 7 17.06 -4.88 -6.77
C TYR A 7 17.30 -4.83 -5.25
N ARG A 8 17.84 -3.72 -4.73
CA ARG A 8 18.10 -3.55 -3.30
C ARG A 8 16.80 -3.56 -2.47
N LEU A 9 15.76 -2.87 -2.95
CA LEU A 9 14.44 -2.85 -2.30
C LEU A 9 13.75 -4.22 -2.34
N ASN A 10 13.79 -4.92 -3.47
CA ASN A 10 13.19 -6.25 -3.60
C ASN A 10 13.88 -7.28 -2.71
N LYS A 11 15.21 -7.21 -2.58
CA LYS A 11 15.97 -8.02 -1.63
C LYS A 11 15.53 -7.75 -0.18
N LEU A 12 15.36 -6.47 0.18
CA LEU A 12 14.87 -6.07 1.50
C LEU A 12 13.44 -6.55 1.77
N LEU A 13 12.52 -6.40 0.81
CA LEU A 13 11.11 -6.82 0.96
C LEU A 13 10.96 -8.35 1.02
N SER A 14 11.89 -9.09 0.42
CA SER A 14 11.93 -10.56 0.50
C SER A 14 12.30 -11.03 1.92
N TYR A 15 13.24 -10.34 2.57
CA TYR A 15 13.67 -10.65 3.94
C TYR A 15 13.91 -9.36 4.75
N PRO A 16 12.83 -8.73 5.26
CA PRO A 16 12.92 -7.44 5.96
C PRO A 16 13.41 -7.63 7.39
N ALA A 17 14.69 -7.90 7.58
CA ALA A 17 15.30 -7.92 8.90
C ALA A 17 15.49 -6.49 9.45
N LEU A 18 15.30 -6.29 10.75
CA LEU A 18 15.39 -4.97 11.39
C LEU A 18 16.74 -4.28 11.12
N ASP A 19 17.85 -5.01 11.25
CA ASP A 19 19.18 -4.45 10.97
C ASP A 19 19.34 -4.02 9.51
N SER A 20 18.75 -4.77 8.57
CA SER A 20 18.77 -4.42 7.16
C SER A 20 17.94 -3.17 6.88
N ILE A 21 16.78 -3.04 7.55
CA ILE A 21 15.94 -1.84 7.48
C ILE A 21 16.71 -0.62 7.99
N LEU A 22 17.30 -0.69 9.19
CA LEU A 22 18.02 0.43 9.79
C LEU A 22 19.28 0.85 8.99
N ASN A 23 19.84 -0.06 8.19
CA ASN A 23 20.95 0.23 7.28
C ASN A 23 20.50 0.87 5.95
N VAL A 24 19.26 0.61 5.51
CA VAL A 24 18.72 1.15 4.25
C VAL A 24 17.99 2.47 4.47
N PHE A 25 17.24 2.56 5.55
CA PHE A 25 16.31 3.64 5.85
C PHE A 25 16.86 4.57 6.94
N ASP A 26 16.54 5.85 6.79
CA ASP A 26 16.76 6.85 7.84
C ASP A 26 15.79 6.59 9.02
N PRO A 27 16.12 6.92 10.29
CA PRO A 27 15.26 6.61 11.44
C PRO A 27 13.84 7.19 11.34
N ASP A 28 13.70 8.39 10.77
CA ASP A 28 12.42 9.10 10.63
C ASP A 28 11.75 8.87 9.26
N SER A 29 12.19 7.84 8.53
CA SER A 29 11.69 7.52 7.19
C SER A 29 10.29 6.90 7.19
N TYR A 30 9.63 6.95 6.02
CA TYR A 30 8.32 6.36 5.81
C TYR A 30 8.17 5.74 4.42
N ILE A 31 7.25 4.78 4.30
CA ILE A 31 6.74 4.28 3.02
C ILE A 31 5.30 4.74 2.91
N ARG A 32 4.99 5.44 1.82
CA ARG A 32 3.66 5.92 1.50
C ARG A 32 3.07 5.10 0.37
N LEU A 33 1.94 4.45 0.61
CA LEU A 33 1.12 3.76 -0.38
C LEU A 33 -0.15 4.60 -0.57
N ASN A 34 -0.20 5.43 -1.63
CA ASN A 34 -1.18 6.50 -1.78
C ASN A 34 -1.26 7.41 -0.54
N MET A 35 -2.30 7.34 0.28
CA MET A 35 -2.46 8.18 1.46
C MET A 35 -2.13 7.45 2.77
N VAL A 36 -1.51 6.26 2.66
CA VAL A 36 -1.26 5.36 3.78
C VAL A 36 0.23 5.32 4.09
N TYR A 37 0.61 5.64 5.34
CA TYR A 37 2.00 5.85 5.75
C TYR A 37 2.48 4.80 6.74
N ILE A 38 3.35 3.88 6.31
CA ILE A 38 3.93 2.86 7.18
C ILE A 38 5.40 3.19 7.49
N SER A 39 5.78 3.07 8.76
CA SER A 39 7.20 3.11 9.12
C SER A 39 7.91 1.84 8.63
N PRO A 40 9.10 1.95 8.01
CA PRO A 40 9.82 0.78 7.49
C PRO A 40 10.12 -0.29 8.54
N VAL A 41 10.22 0.08 9.82
CA VAL A 41 10.45 -0.88 10.93
C VAL A 41 9.29 -1.86 11.11
N HIS A 42 8.11 -1.59 10.54
CA HIS A 42 6.96 -2.49 10.56
C HIS A 42 6.92 -3.48 9.39
N LEU A 43 7.80 -3.36 8.39
CA LEU A 43 7.92 -4.31 7.29
C LEU A 43 8.09 -5.79 7.71
N PRO A 44 8.83 -6.15 8.78
CA PRO A 44 8.92 -7.54 9.23
C PRO A 44 7.56 -8.09 9.65
N ASN A 45 6.82 -7.32 10.46
CA ASN A 45 5.49 -7.70 10.93
C ASN A 45 4.47 -7.73 9.79
N PHE A 46 4.54 -6.76 8.88
CA PHE A 46 3.68 -6.70 7.71
C PHE A 46 3.93 -7.90 6.78
N LYS A 47 5.19 -8.24 6.49
CA LYS A 47 5.55 -9.41 5.70
C LYS A 47 5.06 -10.70 6.37
N ALA A 48 5.24 -10.85 7.68
CA ALA A 48 4.73 -12.01 8.42
C ALA A 48 3.20 -12.11 8.37
N PHE A 49 2.49 -10.98 8.50
CA PHE A 49 1.04 -10.92 8.34
C PHE A 49 0.60 -11.40 6.96
N LEU A 50 1.18 -10.85 5.89
CA LEU A 50 0.85 -11.25 4.52
C LEU A 50 1.20 -12.71 4.22
N ASN A 51 2.30 -13.23 4.76
CA ASN A 51 2.67 -14.65 4.62
C ASN A 51 1.59 -15.58 5.20
N ARG A 52 0.94 -15.20 6.32
CA ARG A 52 -0.19 -15.96 6.89
C ARG A 52 -1.42 -15.97 5.96
N LEU A 53 -1.59 -14.91 5.18
CA LEU A 53 -2.62 -14.80 4.14
C LEU A 53 -2.25 -15.56 2.85
N GLY A 54 -1.11 -16.24 2.80
CA GLY A 54 -0.67 -17.03 1.65
C GLY A 54 0.16 -16.24 0.63
N LEU A 55 0.79 -15.14 1.05
CA LEU A 55 1.75 -14.41 0.23
C LEU A 55 2.97 -15.31 -0.10
N ILE A 56 3.35 -15.29 -1.37
CA ILE A 56 4.57 -15.90 -1.92
C ILE A 56 5.65 -14.82 -2.06
N GLU A 57 5.32 -13.70 -2.69
CA GLU A 57 6.32 -12.70 -3.09
C GLU A 57 5.76 -11.27 -3.00
N ILE A 58 6.62 -10.32 -2.61
CA ILE A 58 6.37 -8.88 -2.75
C ILE A 58 7.45 -8.36 -3.68
N PHE A 59 7.08 -7.54 -4.64
CA PHE A 59 8.02 -6.87 -5.52
C PHE A 59 7.64 -5.41 -5.73
N ILE A 60 8.63 -4.54 -5.87
CA ILE A 60 8.50 -3.11 -6.11
C ILE A 60 9.37 -2.72 -7.30
N HIS A 61 8.87 -1.84 -8.15
CA HIS A 61 9.59 -1.24 -9.27
C HIS A 61 9.10 0.20 -9.49
N GLN A 62 9.66 0.87 -10.48
CA GLN A 62 9.31 2.26 -10.84
C GLN A 62 7.83 2.49 -11.18
N HIS A 63 7.07 1.43 -11.48
CA HIS A 63 5.66 1.50 -11.89
C HIS A 63 4.68 0.94 -10.85
N GLY A 64 5.13 0.81 -9.59
CA GLY A 64 4.26 0.38 -8.50
C GLY A 64 4.83 -0.74 -7.65
N ILE A 65 3.91 -1.41 -6.94
CA ILE A 65 4.19 -2.51 -6.03
C ILE A 65 3.20 -3.65 -6.28
N GLY A 66 3.69 -4.88 -6.24
CA GLY A 66 2.92 -6.08 -6.47
C GLY A 66 3.10 -7.12 -5.37
N TYR A 67 2.06 -7.91 -5.18
CA TYR A 67 1.95 -8.97 -4.20
C TYR A 67 1.45 -10.24 -4.90
N ILE A 68 2.24 -11.30 -4.85
CA ILE A 68 1.86 -12.61 -5.39
C ILE A 68 1.41 -13.48 -4.23
N PHE A 69 0.15 -13.89 -4.24
CA PHE A 69 -0.41 -14.88 -3.33
C PHE A 69 -0.54 -16.22 -4.03
N ARG A 70 -0.79 -17.30 -3.27
CA ARG A 70 -0.95 -18.66 -3.82
C ARG A 70 -1.97 -18.75 -4.97
N ASN A 71 -3.06 -17.97 -4.89
CA ASN A 71 -4.21 -18.13 -5.79
C ASN A 71 -4.47 -16.90 -6.68
N PHE A 72 -3.84 -15.76 -6.40
CA PHE A 72 -4.09 -14.50 -7.11
C PHE A 72 -2.90 -13.56 -6.98
N ARG A 73 -2.93 -12.45 -7.72
CA ARG A 73 -1.95 -11.37 -7.63
C ARG A 73 -2.67 -10.06 -7.36
N LEU A 74 -2.10 -9.23 -6.51
CA LEU A 74 -2.50 -7.84 -6.34
C LEU A 74 -1.40 -6.96 -6.90
N ASN A 75 -1.74 -6.16 -7.90
CA ASN A 75 -0.80 -5.22 -8.49
C ASN A 75 -1.37 -3.82 -8.31
N PHE A 76 -0.56 -2.96 -7.69
CA PHE A 76 -0.87 -1.55 -7.54
C PHE A 76 -0.04 -0.79 -8.58
N TYR A 77 -0.61 -0.64 -9.77
CA TYR A 77 0.05 0.03 -10.88
C TYR A 77 0.01 1.55 -10.72
N GLY A 78 1.17 2.17 -10.89
CA GLY A 78 1.29 3.61 -10.76
C GLY A 78 2.72 4.10 -10.85
N THR A 79 3.11 5.04 -10.00
CA THR A 79 4.46 5.62 -9.95
C THR A 79 5.09 5.41 -8.59
N THR A 80 6.31 4.90 -8.58
CA THR A 80 7.13 4.77 -7.36
C THR A 80 8.25 5.81 -7.37
N ILE A 81 8.30 6.63 -6.33
CA ILE A 81 9.34 7.64 -6.11
C ILE A 81 10.15 7.24 -4.88
N VAL A 82 11.48 7.30 -4.98
CA VAL A 82 12.40 7.05 -3.86
C VAL A 82 13.21 8.31 -3.61
N THR A 83 13.13 8.84 -2.39
CA THR A 83 13.87 10.04 -1.97
C THR A 83 14.93 9.67 -0.93
N TYR A 84 16.11 10.30 -1.01
CA TYR A 84 17.24 10.02 -0.12
C TYR A 84 17.61 11.23 0.73
N LYS A 85 18.20 10.98 1.90
CA LYS A 85 18.96 11.98 2.66
C LYS A 85 20.40 12.08 2.15
N ASN A 86 21.10 13.14 2.54
CA ASN A 86 22.51 13.36 2.18
C ASN A 86 23.46 12.24 2.63
N ASN A 87 23.07 11.43 3.62
CA ASN A 87 23.82 10.26 4.09
C ASN A 87 23.62 9.01 3.20
N GLY A 88 22.87 9.12 2.10
CA GLY A 88 22.58 8.01 1.18
C GLY A 88 21.50 7.03 1.67
N LYS A 89 20.89 7.27 2.83
CA LYS A 89 19.75 6.48 3.33
C LYS A 89 18.44 6.94 2.69
N ILE A 90 17.51 6.00 2.55
CA ILE A 90 16.17 6.29 2.04
C ILE A 90 15.41 7.11 3.08
N TRP A 91 14.96 8.29 2.67
CA TRP A 91 14.04 9.13 3.41
C TRP A 91 12.60 8.65 3.25
N CYS A 92 12.18 8.46 2.01
CA CYS A 92 10.83 7.96 1.75
C CYS A 92 10.74 7.16 0.45
N ILE A 93 9.77 6.27 0.44
CA ILE A 93 9.28 5.60 -0.77
C ILE A 93 7.82 5.98 -0.92
N GLU A 94 7.43 6.53 -2.06
CA GLU A 94 6.07 6.94 -2.34
C GLU A 94 5.56 6.20 -3.55
N VAL A 95 4.59 5.31 -3.34
CA VAL A 95 3.91 4.56 -4.39
C VAL A 95 2.53 5.17 -4.56
N ASN A 96 2.33 5.91 -5.66
CA ASN A 96 1.04 6.47 -6.04
C ASN A 96 0.44 5.59 -7.12
N PHE A 97 -0.73 5.01 -6.89
CA PHE A 97 -1.37 4.06 -7.80
C PHE A 97 -2.87 4.29 -7.90
N ASP A 98 -3.42 4.03 -9.08
CA ASP A 98 -4.87 4.01 -9.25
C ASP A 98 -5.44 2.70 -8.69
N PRO A 99 -6.57 2.72 -7.97
CA PRO A 99 -7.16 1.50 -7.44
C PRO A 99 -7.75 0.66 -8.58
N THR A 100 -6.99 -0.31 -9.06
CA THR A 100 -7.47 -1.35 -9.98
C THR A 100 -7.52 -2.69 -9.24
N ILE A 101 -8.72 -3.12 -8.85
CA ILE A 101 -8.93 -4.47 -8.31
C ILE A 101 -9.22 -5.40 -9.50
N ASP A 102 -8.22 -6.16 -9.92
CA ASP A 102 -8.44 -7.26 -10.85
C ASP A 102 -9.18 -8.38 -10.11
N GLU A 103 -10.43 -8.60 -10.50
CA GLU A 103 -11.33 -9.67 -10.06
C GLU A 103 -11.69 -9.70 -8.56
N ASN A 104 -12.92 -10.10 -8.23
CA ASN A 104 -13.48 -10.09 -6.88
C ASN A 104 -12.73 -10.96 -5.84
N CYS A 105 -11.65 -11.64 -6.22
CA CYS A 105 -10.83 -12.50 -5.35
C CYS A 105 -9.90 -11.70 -4.41
N GLY A 106 -9.53 -10.46 -4.76
CA GLY A 106 -8.59 -9.63 -4.00
C GLY A 106 -9.19 -8.82 -2.84
N ILE A 107 -10.50 -8.56 -2.86
CA ILE A 107 -11.18 -7.64 -1.93
C ILE A 107 -11.02 -8.04 -0.45
N PRO A 108 -11.19 -9.32 -0.04
CA PRO A 108 -11.03 -9.69 1.36
C PRO A 108 -9.61 -9.40 1.88
N ILE A 109 -8.60 -9.60 1.03
CA ILE A 109 -7.19 -9.42 1.40
C ILE A 109 -6.83 -7.95 1.48
N MET A 110 -7.42 -7.11 0.63
CA MET A 110 -7.34 -5.66 0.76
C MET A 110 -7.85 -5.20 2.14
N ASN A 111 -9.03 -5.67 2.56
CA ASN A 111 -9.58 -5.33 3.87
C ASN A 111 -8.67 -5.75 5.03
N GLU A 112 -8.06 -6.93 4.94
CA GLU A 112 -7.10 -7.44 5.93
C GLU A 112 -5.82 -6.56 5.99
N ILE A 113 -5.29 -6.15 4.83
CA ILE A 113 -4.16 -5.22 4.75
C ILE A 113 -4.50 -3.90 5.42
N GLU A 114 -5.67 -3.34 5.13
CA GLU A 114 -6.12 -2.08 5.73
C GLU A 114 -6.27 -2.19 7.25
N GLN A 115 -6.82 -3.29 7.76
CA GLN A 115 -6.95 -3.54 9.19
C GLN A 115 -5.59 -3.63 9.88
N PHE A 116 -4.61 -4.33 9.26
CA PHE A 116 -3.26 -4.38 9.79
C PHE A 116 -2.63 -2.99 9.86
N LEU A 117 -2.73 -2.20 8.79
CA LEU A 117 -2.18 -0.85 8.73
C LEU A 117 -2.82 0.05 9.80
N LYS A 118 -4.14 -0.02 10.01
CA LYS A 118 -4.81 0.66 11.13
C LYS A 118 -4.21 0.29 12.49
N GLY A 119 -3.87 -0.98 12.70
CA GLY A 119 -3.24 -1.46 13.94
C GLY A 119 -1.78 -1.02 14.13
N CYS A 120 -1.12 -0.53 13.08
CA CYS A 120 0.23 0.02 13.14
C CYS A 120 0.27 1.54 13.38
N ASP A 121 -0.80 2.15 13.90
CA ASP A 121 -0.97 3.62 14.02
C ASP A 121 -0.64 4.38 12.73
N THR A 122 -0.79 3.70 11.60
CA THR A 122 -0.55 4.25 10.27
C THR A 122 -1.68 5.24 10.02
N LEU A 123 -1.36 6.54 9.91
CA LEU A 123 -2.35 7.58 9.62
C LEU A 123 -3.03 7.26 8.28
N PHE A 124 -4.22 6.69 8.37
CA PHE A 124 -5.05 6.31 7.23
C PHE A 124 -5.88 7.52 6.83
N PHE A 125 -5.27 8.50 6.17
CA PHE A 125 -6.04 9.57 5.52
C PHE A 125 -6.68 8.99 4.26
N MET A 126 -7.80 8.27 4.36
CA MET A 126 -8.68 8.09 3.19
C MET A 126 -9.37 9.39 2.85
N THR A 127 -8.63 10.41 2.46
CA THR A 127 -9.21 11.56 1.78
C THR A 127 -9.31 11.18 0.31
N TYR A 128 -10.36 10.42 -0.02
CA TYR A 128 -11.03 10.62 -1.29
C TYR A 128 -11.35 12.12 -1.35
N PHE A 129 -10.66 12.87 -2.21
CA PHE A 129 -11.03 14.25 -2.47
C PHE A 129 -12.47 14.24 -2.99
N VAL A 130 -13.42 14.54 -2.11
CA VAL A 130 -14.33 15.70 -2.08
C VAL A 130 -15.36 15.41 -0.98
N ASP A 131 -15.30 16.14 0.14
CA ASP A 131 -16.43 16.42 1.06
C ASP A 131 -17.34 15.23 1.46
N ILE A 132 -16.72 14.07 1.71
CA ILE A 132 -17.39 12.78 1.97
C ILE A 132 -17.41 12.43 3.47
N ASP A 133 -16.57 13.09 4.28
CA ASP A 133 -16.46 12.82 5.72
C ASP A 133 -17.81 12.93 6.43
N LYS A 134 -18.67 13.85 5.98
CA LYS A 134 -20.04 13.96 6.49
C LYS A 134 -20.96 12.82 6.05
N GLU A 135 -20.89 12.33 4.81
CA GLU A 135 -21.83 11.31 4.30
C GLU A 135 -21.48 9.89 4.78
N ILE A 136 -20.20 9.56 4.93
CA ILE A 136 -19.74 8.25 5.41
C ILE A 136 -19.94 8.10 6.91
N LEU A 137 -19.71 9.15 7.70
CA LEU A 137 -19.98 9.11 9.15
C LEU A 137 -21.47 8.90 9.48
N HIS A 138 -22.36 9.13 8.51
CA HIS A 138 -23.80 8.91 8.65
C HIS A 138 -24.30 7.57 8.07
N SER A 139 -23.43 6.73 7.51
CA SER A 139 -23.82 5.46 6.86
C SER A 139 -23.00 4.27 7.38
N SER A 140 -23.62 3.09 7.51
CA SER A 140 -22.89 1.88 7.91
C SER A 140 -21.87 1.47 6.83
N LEU A 141 -20.61 1.24 7.23
CA LEU A 141 -19.49 0.94 6.32
C LEU A 141 -19.68 -0.36 5.50
N VAL A 142 -20.58 -1.23 5.93
CA VAL A 142 -20.94 -2.49 5.24
C VAL A 142 -21.59 -2.23 3.87
N ASP A 143 -22.21 -1.07 3.68
CA ASP A 143 -22.96 -0.72 2.47
C ASP A 143 -22.13 0.10 1.46
N SER A 144 -20.83 0.26 1.73
CA SER A 144 -19.92 1.14 0.97
C SER A 144 -19.79 0.76 -0.51
N VAL A 145 -19.83 -0.53 -0.85
CA VAL A 145 -19.70 -1.01 -2.24
C VAL A 145 -20.99 -0.80 -3.06
N GLU A 146 -22.17 -1.03 -2.47
CA GLU A 146 -23.46 -0.79 -3.14
C GLU A 146 -23.70 0.71 -3.38
N PHE A 147 -23.25 1.53 -2.44
CA PHE A 147 -23.23 2.99 -2.57
C PHE A 147 -22.38 3.45 -3.77
N ILE A 148 -21.15 2.91 -3.92
CA ILE A 148 -20.25 3.20 -5.04
C ILE A 148 -20.93 2.83 -6.38
N TYR A 149 -21.58 1.68 -6.46
CA TYR A 149 -22.27 1.21 -7.67
C TYR A 149 -23.42 2.14 -8.08
N LYS A 150 -24.30 2.53 -7.13
CA LYS A 150 -25.42 3.45 -7.39
C LYS A 150 -24.96 4.83 -7.84
N ARG A 151 -23.86 5.35 -7.27
CA ARG A 151 -23.31 6.68 -7.59
C ARG A 151 -22.69 6.74 -8.99
N ASN A 152 -21.95 5.71 -9.42
CA ASN A 152 -21.40 5.65 -10.77
C ASN A 152 -22.50 5.60 -11.84
N LYS A 153 -23.61 4.92 -11.55
CA LYS A 153 -24.80 4.88 -12.41
C LYS A 153 -25.49 6.25 -12.54
N LEU A 154 -25.40 7.11 -11.51
CA LEU A 154 -25.94 8.47 -11.51
C LEU A 154 -25.02 9.48 -12.21
N ARG A 155 -23.69 9.30 -12.12
CA ARG A 155 -22.72 10.18 -12.80
C ARG A 155 -22.78 10.03 -14.33
N ASN A 156 -22.98 8.82 -14.82
CA ASN A 156 -23.15 8.52 -16.25
C ASN A 156 -24.52 8.92 -16.82
N LYS A 157 -25.47 9.36 -15.97
CA LYS A 157 -26.76 9.92 -16.39
C LYS A 157 -26.77 11.45 -16.49
N LYS A 158 -25.72 12.12 -16.00
CA LYS A 158 -25.57 13.58 -16.01
C LYS A 158 -24.53 14.09 -17.03
N MET A 159 -23.94 13.18 -17.81
CA MET A 159 -23.32 13.45 -19.11
C MET A 159 -24.31 13.06 -20.20
#